data_AF-A0A972F4J2-F1
#
_entry.id   AF-A0A972F4J2-F1
#
_cell.length_a   1.000
_cell.length_b   1.000
_cell.length_c   1.000
_cell.angle_alpha   90.00
_cell.angle_beta   90.00
_cell.angle_gamma   90.00
#
_symmetry.space_group_name_H-M   'P 1'
#
loop_
_entity.id
_entity.type
_entity.pdbx_description
1 polymer ?
#
loop_
_entity_poly.entity_id
_entity_poly.type
_entity_poly.pdbx_seq_one_letter_code
_entity_poly.pdbx_strand_id
1 'polypeptide(L)' 'MTDKPIVMVSSYPPRLCGIGTFFEEAREFIGKANPDREVLVISHTDGAGEGVFPIIDTTRGDWWAPVARKIEKLDP' A
#
# COMPACT_ATOMS: atom_id res chain seq x y z
N MET A 1 21.63 -8.62 -2.90
CA MET A 1 20.21 -8.87 -3.11
C MET A 1 19.48 -7.67 -2.58
N THR A 2 18.51 -7.13 -3.31
CA THR A 2 17.81 -5.91 -2.89
C THR A 2 16.67 -6.34 -1.97
N ASP A 3 16.95 -6.38 -0.67
CA ASP A 3 16.00 -6.73 0.42
C ASP A 3 14.93 -5.64 0.64
N LYS A 4 14.77 -4.75 -0.35
CA LYS A 4 13.90 -3.58 -0.28
C LYS A 4 12.46 -3.95 -0.61
N PRO A 5 11.47 -3.44 0.14
CA PRO A 5 10.07 -3.80 -0.04
C PRO A 5 9.52 -3.30 -1.39
N ILE A 6 8.44 -3.90 -1.85
CA ILE A 6 7.59 -3.33 -2.90
C ILE A 6 6.49 -2.55 -2.21
N VAL A 7 6.41 -1.25 -2.45
CA VAL A 7 5.37 -0.39 -1.87
C VAL A 7 4.32 -0.10 -2.92
N MET A 8 3.10 -0.57 -2.69
CA MET A 8 1.94 -0.29 -3.52
C MET A 8 1.08 0.81 -2.88
N VAL A 9 0.50 1.70 -3.67
CA VAL A 9 -0.32 2.83 -3.17
C VAL A 9 -1.67 2.83 -3.88
N SER A 10 -2.78 2.57 -3.16
CA SER A 10 -4.14 2.55 -3.74
C SER A 10 -5.25 2.46 -2.68
N SER A 11 -6.51 2.33 -3.12
CA SER A 11 -7.59 1.78 -2.30
C SER A 11 -7.30 0.34 -1.90
N TYR A 12 -7.67 -0.03 -0.66
CA TYR A 12 -7.46 -1.37 -0.10
C TYR A 12 -8.67 -1.82 0.71
N PRO A 13 -8.95 -3.13 0.85
CA PRO A 13 -9.96 -3.65 1.77
C PRO A 13 -9.83 -3.07 3.19
N PRO A 14 -10.93 -2.93 3.95
CA PRO A 14 -12.33 -3.33 3.69
C PRO A 14 -13.12 -2.46 2.70
N ARG A 15 -12.50 -1.48 2.02
CA ARG A 15 -13.22 -0.64 1.06
C ARG A 15 -13.79 -1.49 -0.08
N LEU A 16 -15.12 -1.64 -0.11
CA LEU A 16 -15.89 -2.45 -1.07
C LEU A 16 -16.01 -1.77 -2.45
N CYS A 17 -14.90 -1.30 -2.99
CA CYS A 17 -14.82 -0.77 -4.35
C CYS A 17 -14.09 -1.75 -5.26
N GLY A 18 -14.41 -1.77 -6.56
CA GLY A 18 -13.76 -2.67 -7.51
C GLY A 18 -12.24 -2.50 -7.56
N ILE A 19 -11.72 -1.30 -7.25
CA ILE A 19 -10.29 -1.03 -7.15
C ILE A 19 -9.67 -1.76 -5.94
N GLY A 20 -10.37 -1.81 -4.80
CA GLY A 20 -9.90 -2.48 -3.59
C GLY A 20 -9.74 -3.98 -3.80
N THR A 21 -10.73 -4.61 -4.43
CA THR A 21 -10.68 -6.03 -4.79
C THR A 21 -9.55 -6.32 -5.79
N PHE A 22 -9.48 -5.56 -6.89
CA PHE A 22 -8.41 -5.73 -7.88
C PHE A 22 -7.02 -5.58 -7.25
N PHE A 23 -6.87 -4.60 -6.35
CA PHE A 23 -5.58 -4.32 -5.74
C PHE A 23 -5.15 -5.38 -4.72
N GLU A 24 -6.10 -5.98 -4.00
CA GLU A 24 -5.83 -7.14 -3.13
C GLU A 24 -5.29 -8.33 -3.95
N GLU A 25 -5.93 -8.66 -5.07
CA GLU A 25 -5.47 -9.71 -6.00
C GLU A 25 -4.10 -9.37 -6.61
N ALA A 26 -3.89 -8.11 -6.99
CA ALA A 26 -2.61 -7.64 -7.50
C ALA A 26 -1.49 -7.75 -6.47
N ARG A 27 -1.76 -7.44 -5.19
CA ARG A 27 -0.81 -7.59 -4.10
C ARG A 27 -0.40 -9.05 -3.93
N GLU A 28 -1.36 -9.97 -3.95
CA GLU A 28 -1.10 -11.40 -3.87
C GLU A 28 -0.24 -11.89 -5.04
N PHE A 29 -0.58 -11.46 -6.26
CA PHE A 29 0.17 -11.81 -7.46
C PHE A 29 1.61 -11.31 -7.40
N ILE A 30 1.82 -10.05 -7.02
CA ILE A 30 3.15 -9.45 -6.89
C ILE A 30 3.97 -10.17 -5.81
N GLY A 31 3.36 -10.49 -4.66
CA GLY A 31 4.03 -11.23 -3.59
C GLY A 31 4.49 -12.61 -4.03
N LYS A 32 3.64 -13.36 -4.75
CA LYS A 32 4.01 -14.67 -5.32
C LYS A 32 5.15 -14.59 -6.33
N ALA A 33 5.20 -13.51 -7.12
CA ALA A 33 6.27 -13.30 -8.10
C ALA A 33 7.59 -12.81 -7.48
N ASN A 34 7.56 -12.27 -6.26
CA ASN A 34 8.73 -11.69 -5.57
C ASN A 34 8.82 -12.24 -4.13
N PRO A 35 9.07 -13.55 -3.94
CA PRO A 35 9.02 -14.18 -2.61
C PRO A 35 10.04 -13.62 -1.61
N ASP A 36 11.15 -13.05 -2.11
CA ASP A 36 12.22 -12.47 -1.28
C ASP A 36 11.98 -11.00 -0.92
N ARG A 37 10.87 -10.39 -1.36
CA ARG A 37 10.56 -8.97 -1.13
C ARG A 37 9.22 -8.83 -0.43
N GLU A 38 9.21 -8.08 0.67
CA GLU A 38 7.97 -7.74 1.37
C GLU A 38 7.09 -6.83 0.49
N VAL A 39 5.79 -7.12 0.40
CA VAL A 39 4.82 -6.29 -0.33
C VAL A 39 3.96 -5.52 0.67
N LEU A 40 4.25 -4.22 0.75
CA LEU A 40 3.62 -3.26 1.64
C LEU A 40 2.60 -2.40 0.89
N VAL A 41 1.57 -1.97 1.60
CA VAL A 41 0.48 -1.17 1.03
C VAL A 41 0.34 0.15 1.78
N ILE A 42 0.27 1.25 1.06
CA ILE A 42 -0.22 2.53 1.57
C ILE A 42 -1.64 2.72 1.03
N SER A 43 -2.60 2.93 1.93
CA SER A 43 -4.01 2.99 1.57
C SER A 43 -4.73 4.21 2.14
N HIS A 44 -5.99 4.38 1.72
CA HIS A 44 -6.96 5.24 2.40
C HIS A 44 -7.11 4.85 3.87
N THR A 45 -7.57 5.80 4.68
CA THR A 45 -7.68 5.69 6.15
C THR A 45 -8.56 4.54 6.63
N ASP A 46 -9.42 4.01 5.76
CA ASP A 46 -10.27 2.86 6.03
C ASP A 46 -9.64 1.51 5.68
N GLY A 47 -8.46 1.48 5.05
CA GLY A 47 -7.76 0.24 4.72
C GLY A 47 -7.23 -0.49 5.95
N ALA A 48 -7.17 -1.82 5.89
CA ALA A 48 -6.76 -2.66 7.02
C ALA A 48 -5.99 -3.91 6.57
N GLY A 49 -5.29 -4.53 7.52
CA GLY A 49 -4.55 -5.78 7.33
C GLY A 49 -3.06 -5.65 7.62
N GLU A 50 -2.37 -6.80 7.62
CA GLU A 50 -0.92 -6.86 7.80
C GLU A 50 -0.18 -6.21 6.63
N GLY A 51 0.86 -5.42 6.92
CA GLY A 51 1.63 -4.69 5.91
C GLY A 51 0.88 -3.52 5.26
N VAL A 52 -0.28 -3.10 5.81
CA VAL A 52 -1.10 -1.99 5.31
C VAL A 52 -0.92 -0.75 6.18
N PHE A 53 -0.69 0.39 5.54
CA PHE A 53 -0.52 1.71 6.16
C PHE A 53 -1.65 2.66 5.71
N PRO A 54 -2.75 2.74 6.46
CA PRO A 54 -3.93 3.54 6.09
C PRO A 54 -3.75 5.02 6.43
N ILE A 55 -3.01 5.74 5.60
CA ILE A 55 -2.61 7.15 5.85
C ILE A 55 -3.05 8.14 4.76
N ILE A 56 -3.70 7.69 3.68
CA ILE A 56 -4.23 8.56 2.63
C ILE A 56 -5.54 9.18 3.14
N ASP A 57 -5.42 10.34 3.77
CA ASP A 57 -6.55 11.17 4.21
C ASP A 57 -6.79 12.30 3.20
N THR A 58 -7.65 12.04 2.21
CA THR A 58 -7.97 13.00 1.14
C THR A 58 -8.79 14.20 1.60
N THR A 59 -9.23 14.25 2.87
CA THR A 59 -9.88 15.45 3.43
C THR A 59 -8.88 16.59 3.64
N ARG A 60 -7.57 16.26 3.66
CA ARG A 60 -6.48 17.21 3.81
C ARG A 60 -5.92 17.62 2.45
N GLY A 61 -5.68 18.92 2.25
CA GLY A 61 -5.01 19.43 1.04
C GLY A 61 -3.55 18.98 0.88
N ASP A 62 -2.91 18.56 1.98
CA ASP A 62 -1.52 18.10 2.03
C ASP A 62 -1.40 16.57 2.18
N TRP A 63 -2.45 15.81 1.88
CA TRP A 63 -2.51 14.34 2.06
C TRP A 63 -1.33 13.58 1.44
N TRP A 64 -0.73 14.11 0.37
CA TRP A 64 0.40 13.52 -0.33
C TRP A 64 1.70 13.58 0.48
N ALA A 65 1.85 14.56 1.38
CA ALA A 65 3.06 14.75 2.16
C ALA A 65 3.34 13.60 3.14
N PRO A 66 2.38 13.11 3.96
CA PRO A 66 2.62 11.92 4.78
C PRO A 66 2.84 10.64 3.95
N VAL A 67 2.22 10.52 2.77
CA VAL A 67 2.44 9.39 1.85
C VAL A 67 3.88 9.39 1.34
N ALA A 68 4.37 10.53 0.84
CA ALA A 68 5.75 10.67 0.34
C ALA A 68 6.77 10.35 1.42
N ARG A 69 6.62 10.92 2.63
CA ARG A 69 7.49 10.62 3.78
C ARG A 69 7.47 9.14 4.17
N LYS A 70 6.31 8.48 4.04
CA LYS A 70 6.20 7.04 4.32
C LYS A 70 6.95 6.22 3.27
N ILE A 71 6.83 6.56 1.99
CA ILE A 71 7.58 5.90 0.91
C ILE A 71 9.09 6.06 1.12
N GLU A 72 9.56 7.27 1.40
CA GLU A 72 10.98 7.53 1.71
C GLU A 72 11.47 6.70 2.90
N LYS A 73 10.66 6.59 3.96
CA LYS A 73 10.99 5.77 5.14
C LYS A 73 11.01 4.27 4.86
N LEU A 74 10.17 3.79 3.95
CA LEU A 74 10.09 2.38 3.59
C LEU A 74 11.23 1.96 2.66
N ASP A 75 11.90 2.91 2.00
CA ASP A 75 13.04 2.68 1.09
C ASP A 75 12.81 1.51 0.11
N PRO A 76 11.76 1.57 -0.75
CA PRO A 76 11.42 0.51 -1.68
C PRO A 76 12.43 0.28 -2.83
#